data_AF-Q8LBC0-F1
#
_entry.id   AF-Q8LBC0-F1
#
_cell.length_a   1.000
_cell.length_b   1.000
_cell.length_c   1.000
_cell.angle_alpha   90.00
_cell.angle_beta   90.00
_cell.angle_gamma   90.00
#
_symmetry.space_group_name_H-M   'P 1'
#
loop_
_entity.id
_entity.type
_entity.pdbx_description
1 polymer ?
#
loop_
_entity_poly.entity_id
_entity_poly.type
_entity_poly.pdbx_seq_one_letter_code
_entity_poly.pdbx_strand_id
1 'polypeptide(L)'
;MGEEHPRKRSRQHFEAEARNVSLFESPQCETSKWYFSREEIERFSPSRKDGIDLVKESFLRSSYCTFLQRLGMKLHVSQVTISCAMVMCHRFYMRQSHAKNDWQTIATSSLFLACKAEDEPCQLSSVVVASYEIIYEWDPSASIRIHQTECYHEFKEIILSGESLLLSTSAFHLDIELPYKPLAAALNRLNAWPDLATAAWNFVHDWIRTTLCLQYKPHVIATATVHLAATFQNAKVGSRRDWWLEFGVTTKLLKEVIQEMCTLIEVDRRRNMPPPPPPPRRELSWAIPAAVKPVHMARAYPFHSYPLQSYRQAGIW
;
A
#
# COMPACT_ATOMS: atom_id res chain seq x y z
N MET A 1 35.86 27.43 45.07
CA MET A 1 35.35 28.62 44.36
C MET A 1 35.52 28.38 42.87
N GLY A 2 34.45 28.55 42.09
CA GLY A 2 34.48 28.98 40.68
C GLY A 2 35.17 28.09 39.64
N GLU A 3 34.37 27.23 39.01
CA GLU A 3 34.30 26.94 37.57
C GLU A 3 35.45 27.40 36.65
N GLU A 4 36.14 26.44 36.02
CA GLU A 4 36.57 26.56 34.62
C GLU A 4 36.40 25.20 33.94
N HIS A 5 35.28 25.02 33.22
CA HIS A 5 35.04 23.86 32.36
C HIS A 5 35.33 24.21 30.89
N PRO A 6 35.91 23.29 30.09
CA PRO A 6 36.65 23.65 28.89
C PRO A 6 35.75 24.12 27.74
N ARG A 7 36.14 25.26 27.17
CA ARG A 7 35.54 25.90 26.00
C ARG A 7 35.39 24.94 24.82
N LYS A 8 34.13 24.72 24.44
CA LYS A 8 33.56 24.64 23.08
C LYS A 8 34.62 24.67 21.95
N ARG A 9 35.03 23.49 21.47
CA ARG A 9 35.63 23.36 20.14
C ARG A 9 34.54 23.55 19.09
N SER A 10 34.61 24.74 18.50
CA SER A 10 33.99 25.26 17.29
C SER A 10 33.46 24.19 16.31
N ARG A 11 32.13 24.14 16.17
CA ARG A 11 31.43 23.61 15.00
C ARG A 11 31.68 24.58 13.83
N GLN A 12 32.73 24.36 13.07
CA GLN A 12 32.94 25.02 11.78
C GLN A 12 33.22 23.91 10.76
N HIS A 13 32.19 23.26 10.23
CA HIS A 13 32.31 22.51 8.96
C HIS A 13 30.98 22.09 8.30
N PHE A 14 29.82 22.69 8.63
CA PHE A 14 28.54 22.31 7.98
C PHE A 14 27.66 23.47 7.49
N GLU A 15 28.16 24.71 7.42
CA GLU A 15 27.38 25.88 6.96
C GLU A 15 27.53 26.21 5.45
N ALA A 16 28.04 25.29 4.63
CA ALA A 16 28.31 25.60 3.22
C ALA A 16 27.13 25.42 2.24
N GLU A 17 26.01 24.76 2.62
CA GLU A 17 24.96 24.42 1.65
C GLU A 17 23.60 25.11 1.84
N ALA A 18 23.43 26.00 2.83
CA ALA A 18 22.16 26.68 3.05
C ALA A 18 21.97 27.99 2.23
N ARG A 19 22.77 28.21 1.18
CA ARG A 19 22.69 29.42 0.35
C ARG A 19 21.77 29.21 -0.87
N ASN A 20 20.63 29.90 -0.81
CA ASN A 20 19.91 30.42 -1.97
C ASN A 20 19.20 29.39 -2.88
N VAL A 21 18.20 28.70 -2.35
CA VAL A 21 17.13 28.15 -3.20
C VAL A 21 16.14 29.28 -3.49
N SER A 22 16.51 30.15 -4.43
CA SER A 22 15.56 31.02 -5.09
C SER A 22 14.52 30.15 -5.77
N LEU A 23 13.25 30.42 -5.47
CA LEU A 23 12.04 29.86 -6.08
C LEU A 23 12.07 30.03 -7.60
N PHE A 24 12.82 29.17 -8.30
CA PHE A 24 12.65 28.96 -9.72
C PHE A 24 11.38 28.14 -9.88
N GLU A 25 10.32 28.80 -10.36
CA GLU A 25 9.15 28.16 -10.93
C GLU A 25 9.61 27.11 -11.94
N SER A 26 9.70 25.86 -11.49
CA SER A 26 10.06 24.76 -12.37
C SER A 26 8.87 24.47 -13.28
N PRO A 27 9.09 24.32 -14.60
CA PRO A 27 8.03 24.17 -15.59
C PRO A 27 7.15 22.99 -15.21
N GLN A 28 5.87 23.26 -14.96
CA GLN A 28 4.77 22.33 -14.71
C GLN A 28 5.24 20.89 -14.48
N CYS A 29 5.74 20.66 -13.27
CA CYS A 29 6.35 19.42 -12.82
C CYS A 29 5.58 18.21 -13.39
N GLU A 30 6.25 17.40 -14.22
CA GLU A 30 5.65 16.23 -14.88
C GLU A 30 4.99 15.25 -13.91
N THR A 31 5.31 15.36 -12.62
CA THR A 31 4.64 14.68 -11.50
C THR A 31 3.12 14.88 -11.48
N SER A 32 2.59 15.98 -12.03
CA SER A 32 1.14 16.20 -12.13
C SER A 32 0.44 15.13 -12.97
N LYS A 33 1.16 14.41 -13.85
CA LYS A 33 0.59 13.40 -14.76
C LYS A 33 0.08 12.13 -14.04
N TRP A 34 0.32 11.99 -12.74
CA TRP A 34 0.01 10.79 -11.96
C TRP A 34 -0.92 11.01 -10.76
N TYR A 35 -1.42 12.22 -10.59
CA TYR A 35 -2.43 12.53 -9.58
C TYR A 35 -3.77 12.78 -10.24
N PHE A 36 -4.82 12.22 -9.64
CA PHE A 36 -6.18 12.22 -10.15
C PHE A 36 -7.12 12.67 -9.05
N SER A 37 -8.18 13.37 -9.43
CA SER A 37 -9.28 13.64 -8.53
C SER A 37 -9.98 12.36 -8.12
N ARG A 38 -10.63 12.40 -6.96
CA ARG A 38 -11.49 11.32 -6.49
C ARG A 38 -12.55 10.94 -7.53
N GLU A 39 -13.13 11.93 -8.21
CA GLU A 39 -14.14 11.71 -9.24
C GLU A 39 -13.58 10.97 -10.46
N GLU A 40 -12.36 11.31 -10.90
CA GLU A 40 -11.68 10.59 -11.99
C GLU A 40 -11.44 9.13 -11.65
N ILE A 41 -11.02 8.83 -10.41
CA ILE A 41 -10.78 7.47 -9.95
C ILE A 41 -12.10 6.70 -9.83
N GLU A 42 -13.12 7.30 -9.23
CA GLU A 42 -14.38 6.60 -8.94
C GLU A 42 -15.25 6.39 -10.19
N ARG A 43 -15.29 7.38 -11.10
CA ARG A 43 -16.22 7.41 -12.24
C ARG A 43 -15.57 7.22 -13.59
N PHE A 44 -14.30 7.60 -13.76
CA PHE A 44 -13.66 7.69 -15.08
C PHE A 44 -12.45 6.77 -15.25
N SER A 45 -12.23 5.80 -14.35
CA SER A 45 -11.18 4.80 -14.55
C SER A 45 -11.40 4.02 -15.87
N PRO A 46 -10.34 3.57 -16.56
CA PRO A 46 -10.47 2.78 -17.78
C PRO A 46 -11.34 1.52 -17.60
N SER A 47 -11.32 0.94 -16.40
CA SER A 47 -12.12 -0.23 -16.04
C SER A 47 -13.64 0.03 -16.08
N ARG A 48 -14.08 1.28 -15.83
CA ARG A 48 -15.51 1.64 -15.89
C ARG A 48 -16.09 1.50 -17.29
N LYS A 49 -15.32 1.87 -18.31
CA LYS A 49 -15.73 1.75 -19.72
C LYS A 49 -15.93 0.30 -20.17
N ASP A 50 -15.25 -0.63 -19.50
CA ASP A 50 -15.34 -2.07 -19.77
C ASP A 50 -16.29 -2.80 -18.77
N GLY A 51 -17.18 -2.06 -18.09
CA GLY A 51 -18.25 -2.65 -17.27
C GLY A 51 -17.83 -3.12 -15.88
N ILE A 52 -16.64 -2.73 -15.40
CA ILE A 52 -16.24 -2.98 -14.01
C ILE A 52 -16.71 -1.81 -13.14
N ASP A 53 -17.61 -2.09 -12.20
CA ASP A 53 -18.07 -1.10 -11.22
C ASP A 53 -17.02 -0.79 -10.14
N LEU A 54 -17.31 0.24 -9.34
CA LEU A 54 -16.41 0.72 -8.28
C LEU A 54 -16.12 -0.34 -7.21
N VAL A 55 -17.10 -1.16 -6.85
CA VAL A 55 -16.95 -2.17 -5.81
C VAL A 55 -16.01 -3.27 -6.29
N LYS A 56 -16.21 -3.76 -7.52
CA LYS A 56 -15.37 -4.76 -8.15
C LYS A 56 -13.95 -4.25 -8.38
N GLU A 57 -13.79 -3.02 -8.88
CA GLU A 57 -12.45 -2.45 -9.03
C GLU A 57 -11.74 -2.31 -7.68
N SER A 58 -12.44 -1.81 -6.64
CA SER A 58 -11.86 -1.70 -5.29
C SER A 58 -11.43 -3.05 -4.72
N PHE A 59 -12.23 -4.11 -4.98
CA PHE A 59 -11.87 -5.47 -4.62
C PHE A 59 -10.61 -5.96 -5.35
N LEU A 60 -10.51 -5.72 -6.66
CA LEU A 60 -9.33 -6.09 -7.45
C LEU A 60 -8.07 -5.34 -6.99
N ARG A 61 -8.21 -4.04 -6.64
CA ARG A 61 -7.11 -3.27 -6.05
C ARG A 61 -6.63 -3.83 -4.73
N SER A 62 -7.56 -4.19 -3.84
CA SER A 62 -7.22 -4.86 -2.58
C SER A 62 -6.56 -6.24 -2.83
N SER A 63 -7.00 -6.95 -3.86
CA SER A 63 -6.50 -8.28 -4.22
C SER A 63 -5.03 -8.23 -4.66
N TYR A 64 -4.67 -7.33 -5.59
CA TYR A 64 -3.26 -7.21 -5.97
C TYR A 64 -2.38 -6.68 -4.85
N CYS A 65 -2.88 -5.76 -3.99
CA CYS A 65 -2.11 -5.29 -2.83
C CYS A 65 -1.81 -6.46 -1.87
N THR A 66 -2.80 -7.31 -1.61
CA THR A 66 -2.62 -8.49 -0.76
C THR A 66 -1.66 -9.49 -1.37
N PHE A 67 -1.79 -9.76 -2.67
CA PHE A 67 -0.89 -10.62 -3.41
C PHE A 67 0.55 -10.10 -3.42
N LEU A 68 0.77 -8.81 -3.70
CA LEU A 68 2.07 -8.16 -3.69
C LEU A 68 2.75 -8.26 -2.32
N GLN A 69 1.99 -8.05 -1.23
CA GLN A 69 2.53 -8.22 0.12
C GLN A 69 3.04 -9.64 0.35
N ARG A 70 2.24 -10.64 -0.05
CA ARG A 70 2.61 -12.06 0.10
C ARG A 70 3.82 -12.43 -0.76
N LEU A 71 3.84 -11.99 -2.02
CA LEU A 71 4.93 -12.27 -2.95
C LEU A 71 6.22 -11.59 -2.50
N GLY A 72 6.16 -10.32 -2.09
CA GLY A 72 7.32 -9.60 -1.60
C GLY A 72 7.90 -10.21 -0.33
N MET A 73 7.06 -10.61 0.62
CA MET A 73 7.51 -11.34 1.81
C MET A 73 8.17 -12.68 1.46
N LYS A 74 7.61 -13.42 0.49
CA LYS A 74 8.18 -14.69 0.02
C LYS A 74 9.53 -14.53 -0.68
N LEU A 75 9.72 -13.40 -1.37
CA LEU A 75 10.98 -13.04 -2.02
C LEU A 75 11.96 -12.29 -1.11
N HIS A 76 11.56 -12.02 0.15
CA HIS A 76 12.34 -11.27 1.14
C HIS A 76 12.76 -9.87 0.69
N VAL A 77 11.94 -9.19 -0.11
CA VAL A 77 12.21 -7.79 -0.53
C VAL A 77 11.68 -6.80 0.50
N SER A 78 12.24 -5.60 0.49
CA SER A 78 11.88 -4.54 1.42
C SER A 78 10.43 -4.07 1.26
N GLN A 79 9.86 -3.54 2.35
CA GLN A 79 8.51 -2.94 2.32
C GLN A 79 8.45 -1.74 1.36
N VAL A 80 9.57 -1.05 1.13
CA VAL A 80 9.69 0.04 0.16
C VAL A 80 9.43 -0.50 -1.25
N THR A 81 10.12 -1.58 -1.64
CA THR A 81 9.93 -2.26 -2.93
C THR A 81 8.51 -2.78 -3.12
N ILE A 82 7.91 -3.42 -2.11
CA ILE A 82 6.51 -3.89 -2.15
C ILE A 82 5.55 -2.72 -2.39
N SER A 83 5.79 -1.61 -1.70
CA SER A 83 4.95 -0.42 -1.76
C SER A 83 5.09 0.32 -3.09
N CYS A 84 6.31 0.37 -3.64
CA CYS A 84 6.59 0.87 -4.98
C CYS A 84 5.79 0.07 -6.01
N ALA A 85 5.81 -1.27 -5.91
CA ALA A 85 5.02 -2.16 -6.78
C ALA A 85 3.50 -1.92 -6.68
N MET A 86 2.98 -1.70 -5.47
CA MET A 86 1.55 -1.38 -5.26
C MET A 86 1.17 -0.07 -5.97
N VAL A 87 1.98 0.98 -5.82
CA VAL A 87 1.73 2.26 -6.50
C VAL A 87 1.89 2.12 -8.02
N MET A 88 2.82 1.30 -8.50
CA MET A 88 2.98 0.97 -9.91
C MET A 88 1.69 0.32 -10.48
N CYS A 89 1.11 -0.66 -9.77
CA CYS A 89 -0.18 -1.25 -10.12
C CYS A 89 -1.31 -0.21 -10.09
N HIS A 90 -1.35 0.62 -9.05
CA HIS A 90 -2.36 1.67 -8.94
C HIS A 90 -2.32 2.61 -10.15
N ARG A 91 -1.12 3.04 -10.56
CA ARG A 91 -0.87 3.90 -11.73
C ARG A 91 -1.20 3.21 -13.04
N PHE A 92 -0.81 1.94 -13.20
CA PHE A 92 -1.12 1.13 -14.39
C PHE A 92 -2.63 1.10 -14.65
N TYR A 93 -3.43 0.81 -13.63
CA TYR A 93 -4.89 0.71 -13.74
C TYR A 93 -5.61 2.06 -13.83
N MET A 94 -4.90 3.19 -13.79
CA MET A 94 -5.44 4.48 -14.21
C MET A 94 -5.32 4.72 -15.72
N ARG A 95 -4.59 3.86 -16.45
CA ARG A 95 -4.44 3.91 -17.91
C ARG A 95 -4.93 2.65 -18.62
N GLN A 96 -4.96 1.54 -17.90
CA GLN A 96 -5.39 0.24 -18.39
C GLN A 96 -6.59 -0.27 -17.60
N SER A 97 -7.34 -1.17 -18.22
CA SER A 97 -8.55 -1.75 -17.63
C SER A 97 -8.27 -3.09 -16.97
N HIS A 98 -8.84 -3.31 -15.79
CA HIS A 98 -8.84 -4.63 -15.15
C HIS A 98 -9.57 -5.69 -15.97
N ALA A 99 -10.48 -5.32 -16.88
CA ALA A 99 -11.20 -6.28 -17.71
C ALA A 99 -10.31 -6.88 -18.82
N LYS A 100 -9.20 -6.20 -19.15
CA LYS A 100 -8.31 -6.53 -20.27
C LYS A 100 -6.96 -7.07 -19.84
N ASN A 101 -6.68 -7.08 -18.53
CA ASN A 101 -5.36 -7.41 -17.99
C ASN A 101 -5.52 -8.30 -16.76
N ASP A 102 -4.83 -9.44 -16.78
CA ASP A 102 -4.71 -10.31 -15.61
C ASP A 102 -3.94 -9.60 -14.50
N TRP A 103 -4.60 -9.37 -13.35
CA TRP A 103 -4.03 -8.55 -12.29
C TRP A 103 -2.88 -9.24 -11.58
N GLN A 104 -2.87 -10.58 -11.51
CA GLN A 104 -1.76 -11.33 -10.93
C GLN A 104 -0.49 -11.18 -11.77
N THR A 105 -0.61 -11.23 -13.10
CA THR A 105 0.49 -10.98 -14.03
C THR A 105 1.02 -9.56 -13.88
N ILE A 106 0.15 -8.54 -13.93
CA ILE A 106 0.56 -7.14 -13.77
C ILE A 106 1.19 -6.89 -12.39
N ALA A 107 0.65 -7.47 -11.32
CA ALA A 107 1.20 -7.36 -9.99
C ALA A 107 2.60 -8.00 -9.90
N THR A 108 2.75 -9.21 -10.43
CA THR A 108 4.04 -9.91 -10.45
C THR A 108 5.10 -9.12 -11.22
N SER A 109 4.76 -8.65 -12.42
CA SER A 109 5.65 -7.81 -13.23
C SER A 109 5.94 -6.46 -12.58
N SER A 110 4.98 -5.87 -11.86
CA SER A 110 5.18 -4.62 -11.10
C SER A 110 6.18 -4.80 -9.96
N LEU A 111 6.12 -5.93 -9.23
CA LEU A 111 7.11 -6.22 -8.19
C LEU A 111 8.50 -6.45 -8.78
N PHE A 112 8.59 -7.17 -9.90
CA PHE A 112 9.86 -7.38 -10.59
C PHE A 112 10.51 -6.07 -11.06
N LEU A 113 9.70 -5.16 -11.62
CA LEU A 113 10.15 -3.82 -11.99
C LEU A 113 10.53 -2.98 -10.77
N ALA A 114 9.74 -3.03 -9.68
CA ALA A 114 10.05 -2.31 -8.45
C ALA A 114 11.38 -2.79 -7.83
N CYS A 115 11.68 -4.09 -7.84
CA CYS A 115 12.98 -4.62 -7.42
C CYS A 115 14.13 -3.94 -8.19
N LYS A 116 13.97 -3.71 -9.50
CA LYS A 116 14.98 -3.02 -10.31
C LYS A 116 15.05 -1.52 -10.02
N ALA A 117 13.89 -0.87 -9.83
CA ALA A 117 13.80 0.57 -9.63
C ALA A 117 14.30 1.03 -8.24
N GLU A 118 14.12 0.21 -7.21
CA GLU A 118 14.54 0.49 -5.83
C GLU A 118 15.95 -0.06 -5.51
N ASP A 119 16.73 -0.41 -6.54
CA ASP A 119 18.08 -1.00 -6.40
C ASP A 119 18.13 -2.25 -5.50
N GLU A 120 17.05 -3.04 -5.49
CA GLU A 120 16.91 -4.31 -4.77
C GLU A 120 16.57 -5.45 -5.76
N PRO A 121 17.43 -5.74 -6.77
CA PRO A 121 17.06 -6.58 -7.89
C PRO A 121 16.81 -8.04 -7.50
N CYS A 122 15.69 -8.56 -7.98
CA CYS A 122 15.24 -9.93 -7.76
C CYS A 122 15.57 -10.79 -8.99
N GLN A 123 15.98 -12.04 -8.80
CA GLN A 123 16.14 -12.97 -9.94
C GLN A 123 14.77 -13.28 -10.55
N LEU A 124 14.66 -13.18 -11.87
CA LEU A 124 13.42 -13.49 -12.59
C LEU A 124 12.93 -14.91 -12.29
N SER A 125 13.83 -15.89 -12.21
CA SER A 125 13.49 -17.28 -11.83
C SER A 125 12.79 -17.36 -10.48
N SER A 126 13.30 -16.66 -9.46
CA SER A 126 12.70 -16.61 -8.14
C SER A 126 11.31 -15.96 -8.18
N VAL A 127 11.14 -14.87 -8.94
CA VAL A 127 9.83 -14.21 -9.12
C VAL A 127 8.82 -15.16 -9.79
N VAL A 128 9.22 -15.83 -10.87
CA VAL A 128 8.40 -16.79 -11.62
C VAL A 128 7.90 -17.91 -10.71
N VAL A 129 8.81 -18.58 -9.99
CA VAL A 129 8.45 -19.69 -9.10
C VAL A 129 7.59 -19.21 -7.93
N ALA A 130 8.00 -18.15 -7.24
CA ALA A 130 7.31 -17.67 -6.05
C ALA A 130 5.88 -17.19 -6.35
N SER A 131 5.69 -16.47 -7.46
CA SER A 131 4.37 -15.99 -7.89
C SER A 131 3.46 -17.13 -8.32
N TYR A 132 3.96 -18.10 -9.10
CA TYR A 132 3.17 -19.27 -9.51
C TYR A 132 2.66 -20.05 -8.30
N GLU A 133 3.54 -20.34 -7.34
CA GLU A 133 3.17 -21.08 -6.13
C GLU A 133 2.13 -20.34 -5.27
N ILE A 134 2.11 -19.00 -5.28
CA ILE A 134 1.07 -18.22 -4.58
C ILE A 134 -0.24 -18.23 -5.37
N ILE A 135 -0.20 -18.05 -6.69
CA ILE A 135 -1.40 -18.02 -7.56
C ILE A 135 -2.14 -19.35 -7.52
N TYR A 136 -1.39 -20.46 -7.54
CA TYR A 136 -1.92 -21.82 -7.56
C TYR A 136 -1.79 -22.53 -6.21
N GLU A 137 -1.81 -21.79 -5.10
CA GLU A 137 -1.62 -22.35 -3.75
C GLU A 137 -2.70 -23.38 -3.34
N TRP A 138 -3.86 -23.32 -3.98
CA TRP A 138 -4.96 -24.28 -3.79
C TRP A 138 -4.64 -25.66 -4.39
N ASP A 139 -3.60 -25.74 -5.22
CA ASP A 139 -3.17 -26.95 -5.92
C ASP A 139 -1.83 -27.47 -5.33
N PRO A 140 -1.85 -28.60 -4.60
CA PRO A 140 -0.64 -29.17 -4.00
C PRO A 140 0.47 -29.51 -5.01
N SER A 141 0.13 -29.71 -6.29
CA SER A 141 1.09 -30.04 -7.34
C SER A 141 1.70 -28.82 -8.02
N ALA A 142 1.29 -27.60 -7.67
CA ALA A 142 1.76 -26.36 -8.28
C ALA A 142 3.29 -26.20 -8.19
N SER A 143 3.87 -26.47 -7.01
CA SER A 143 5.33 -26.38 -6.81
C SER A 143 6.08 -27.38 -7.71
N ILE A 144 5.55 -28.57 -7.97
CA ILE A 144 6.19 -29.52 -8.89
C ILE A 144 6.04 -29.05 -10.34
N ARG A 145 4.85 -28.59 -10.73
CA ARG A 145 4.58 -28.16 -12.12
C ARG A 145 5.44 -27.01 -12.57
N ILE A 146 5.64 -25.98 -11.73
CA ILE A 146 6.42 -24.82 -12.15
C ILE A 146 7.89 -25.12 -12.39
N HIS A 147 8.40 -26.24 -11.88
CA HIS A 147 9.75 -26.71 -12.17
C HIS A 147 9.83 -27.57 -13.45
N GLN A 148 8.69 -27.89 -14.08
CA GLN A 148 8.67 -28.46 -15.42
C GLN A 148 9.02 -27.38 -16.44
N THR A 149 9.91 -27.72 -17.37
CA THR A 149 10.53 -26.76 -18.31
C THR A 149 9.48 -25.98 -19.09
N GLU A 150 8.48 -26.64 -19.66
CA GLU A 150 7.45 -26.01 -20.48
C GLU A 150 6.62 -25.01 -19.68
N CYS A 151 6.14 -25.41 -18.50
CA CYS A 151 5.33 -24.55 -17.62
C CYS A 151 6.13 -23.34 -17.12
N TYR A 152 7.40 -23.56 -16.74
CA TYR A 152 8.30 -22.48 -16.35
C TYR A 152 8.48 -21.45 -17.46
N HIS A 153 8.78 -21.90 -18.68
CA HIS A 153 9.01 -21.01 -19.81
C HIS A 153 7.76 -20.22 -20.20
N GLU A 154 6.60 -20.89 -20.27
CA GLU A 154 5.34 -20.21 -20.57
C GLU A 154 5.02 -19.13 -19.54
N PHE A 155 5.13 -19.45 -18.25
CA PHE A 155 4.82 -18.51 -17.19
C PHE A 155 5.83 -17.35 -17.11
N LYS A 156 7.10 -17.62 -17.40
CA LYS A 156 8.14 -16.60 -17.54
C LYS A 156 7.82 -15.62 -18.67
N GLU A 157 7.41 -16.10 -19.84
CA GLU A 157 7.07 -15.22 -20.97
C GLU A 157 5.83 -14.35 -20.67
N ILE A 158 4.86 -14.86 -19.90
CA ILE A 158 3.73 -14.07 -19.41
C ILE A 158 4.21 -12.90 -18.54
N ILE A 159 5.14 -13.14 -17.60
CA ILE A 159 5.68 -12.10 -16.72
C ILE A 159 6.49 -11.06 -17.50
N LEU A 160 7.29 -11.48 -18.49
CA LEU A 160 8.06 -10.57 -19.35
C LEU A 160 7.16 -9.74 -20.29
N SER A 161 6.06 -10.33 -20.77
CA SER A 161 5.03 -9.62 -21.52
C SER A 161 4.35 -8.56 -20.65
N GLY A 162 4.03 -8.91 -19.40
CA GLY A 162 3.51 -7.97 -18.39
C GLY A 162 4.48 -6.83 -18.08
N GLU A 163 5.79 -7.12 -17.98
CA GLU A 163 6.83 -6.10 -17.81
C GLU A 163 6.85 -5.10 -18.97
N SER A 164 6.84 -5.60 -20.21
CA SER A 164 6.83 -4.76 -21.42
C SER A 164 5.57 -3.87 -21.48
N LEU A 165 4.42 -4.40 -21.08
CA LEU A 165 3.15 -3.68 -21.03
C LEU A 165 3.14 -2.60 -19.93
N LEU A 166 3.71 -2.90 -18.76
CA LEU A 166 3.85 -1.93 -17.67
C LEU A 166 4.75 -0.76 -18.07
N LEU A 167 5.92 -1.04 -18.65
CA LEU A 167 6.88 -0.02 -19.08
C LEU A 167 6.28 0.91 -20.14
N SER A 168 5.62 0.34 -21.15
CA SER A 168 4.95 1.14 -22.19
C SER A 168 3.77 1.95 -21.64
N THR A 169 2.98 1.39 -20.74
CA THR A 169 1.83 2.08 -20.11
C THR A 169 2.27 3.22 -19.18
N SER A 170 3.34 3.01 -18.41
CA SER A 170 3.89 4.03 -17.52
C SER A 170 4.76 5.06 -18.23
N ALA A 171 5.04 4.85 -19.53
CA ALA A 171 6.03 5.62 -20.28
C ALA A 171 7.39 5.66 -19.55
N PHE A 172 7.77 4.54 -18.91
CA PHE A 172 9.01 4.39 -18.14
C PHE A 172 9.13 5.35 -16.93
N HIS A 173 8.04 5.97 -16.48
CA HIS A 173 8.02 6.79 -15.25
C HIS A 173 7.95 5.91 -14.00
N LEU A 174 9.08 5.29 -13.65
CA LEU A 174 9.25 4.36 -12.52
C LEU A 174 9.75 5.04 -11.24
N ASP A 175 10.02 6.34 -11.27
CA ASP A 175 10.44 7.17 -10.14
C ASP A 175 9.25 7.46 -9.20
N ILE A 176 8.88 6.46 -8.40
CA ILE A 176 7.75 6.57 -7.47
C ILE A 176 8.23 7.10 -6.12
N GLU A 177 7.89 8.35 -5.82
CA GLU A 177 8.03 8.87 -4.46
C GLU A 177 6.99 8.24 -3.51
N LEU A 178 7.48 7.63 -2.43
CA LEU A 178 6.64 7.03 -1.39
C LEU A 178 6.57 7.93 -0.13
N PRO A 179 5.47 7.86 0.65
CA PRO A 179 5.27 8.67 1.85
C PRO A 179 6.24 8.37 3.01
N TYR A 180 7.10 7.34 2.90
CA TYR A 180 8.02 6.94 3.96
C TYR A 180 9.08 7.99 4.30
N LYS A 181 9.78 8.55 3.29
CA LYS A 181 10.80 9.59 3.54
C LYS A 181 10.17 10.87 4.13
N PRO A 182 9.07 11.41 3.57
CA PRO A 182 8.38 12.54 4.19
C PRO A 182 7.82 12.23 5.59
N LEU A 183 7.35 11.01 5.83
CA LEU A 183 6.87 10.58 7.16
C LEU A 183 8.02 10.60 8.17
N ALA A 184 9.16 9.99 7.86
CA ALA A 184 10.33 9.98 8.73
C ALA A 184 10.79 11.41 9.06
N ALA A 185 10.85 12.29 8.04
CA ALA A 185 11.20 13.70 8.22
C ALA A 185 10.20 14.44 9.13
N ALA A 186 8.90 14.22 8.96
CA ALA A 186 7.87 14.82 9.79
C ALA A 186 7.93 14.33 11.25
N LEU A 187 8.04 13.02 11.46
CA LEU A 187 8.15 12.41 12.79
C LEU A 187 9.38 12.93 13.54
N ASN A 188 10.54 13.00 12.87
CA ASN A 188 11.76 13.54 13.45
C ASN A 188 11.62 15.03 13.78
N ARG A 189 11.13 15.83 12.83
CA ARG A 189 10.98 17.29 13.00
C ARG A 189 10.01 17.66 14.13
N LEU A 190 9.01 16.82 14.39
CA LEU A 190 8.00 17.00 15.42
C LEU A 190 8.38 16.34 16.75
N ASN A 191 9.55 15.70 16.85
CA ASN A 191 9.99 14.90 17.99
C ASN A 191 8.91 13.88 18.43
N ALA A 192 8.36 13.15 17.46
CA ALA A 192 7.34 12.15 17.70
C ALA A 192 7.87 11.01 18.60
N TRP A 193 7.07 10.61 19.60
CA TRP A 193 7.40 9.48 20.46
C TRP A 193 7.20 8.13 19.72
N PRO A 194 7.82 7.04 20.19
CA PRO A 194 7.82 5.76 19.48
C PRO A 194 6.43 5.19 19.14
N ASP A 195 5.45 5.34 20.02
CA ASP A 195 4.10 4.83 19.79
C ASP A 195 3.35 5.61 18.71
N LEU A 196 3.55 6.94 18.64
CA LEU A 196 3.02 7.77 17.56
C LEU A 196 3.67 7.42 16.23
N ALA A 197 5.00 7.28 16.23
CA ALA A 197 5.74 6.89 15.03
C ALA A 197 5.24 5.54 14.51
N THR A 198 5.14 4.52 15.38
CA THR A 198 4.65 3.18 15.03
C THR A 198 3.23 3.23 14.46
N ALA A 199 2.32 3.96 15.09
CA ALA A 199 0.96 4.14 14.58
C ALA A 199 0.95 4.81 13.19
N ALA A 200 1.78 5.84 12.99
CA ALA A 200 1.86 6.55 11.73
C ALA A 200 2.44 5.68 10.59
N TRP A 201 3.45 4.85 10.86
CA TRP A 201 3.97 3.89 9.88
C TRP A 201 2.92 2.87 9.46
N ASN A 202 2.17 2.30 10.42
CA ASN A 202 1.10 1.36 10.12
C ASN A 202 0.00 2.00 9.25
N PHE A 203 -0.42 3.22 9.59
CA PHE A 203 -1.38 3.95 8.76
C PHE A 203 -0.87 4.19 7.34
N VAL A 204 0.40 4.56 7.17
CA VAL A 204 0.97 4.71 5.82
C VAL A 204 0.93 3.41 5.03
N HIS A 205 1.21 2.26 5.66
CA HIS A 205 1.06 0.96 5.01
C HIS A 205 -0.38 0.73 4.54
N ASP A 206 -1.38 1.14 5.32
CA ASP A 206 -2.79 1.06 4.93
C ASP A 206 -3.10 2.00 3.75
N TRP A 207 -2.61 3.25 3.77
CA TRP A 207 -2.89 4.22 2.71
C TRP A 207 -2.34 3.82 1.34
N ILE A 208 -1.15 3.20 1.31
CA ILE A 208 -0.54 2.72 0.07
C ILE A 208 -1.38 1.62 -0.59
N ARG A 209 -2.18 0.87 0.18
CA ARG A 209 -3.09 -0.14 -0.35
C ARG A 209 -4.36 0.46 -0.97
N THR A 210 -4.61 1.75 -0.74
CA THR A 210 -5.76 2.50 -1.26
C THR A 210 -5.37 3.40 -2.43
N THR A 211 -6.34 4.16 -2.96
CA THR A 211 -6.11 5.14 -4.02
C THR A 211 -5.61 6.49 -3.51
N LEU A 212 -5.31 6.66 -2.20
CA LEU A 212 -4.78 7.92 -1.67
C LEU A 212 -3.47 8.33 -2.36
N CYS A 213 -2.58 7.38 -2.68
CA CYS A 213 -1.34 7.64 -3.41
C CYS A 213 -1.54 8.06 -4.89
N LEU A 214 -2.75 7.93 -5.41
CA LEU A 214 -3.15 8.48 -6.72
C LEU A 214 -3.79 9.86 -6.60
N GLN A 215 -4.12 10.33 -5.40
CA GLN A 215 -4.83 11.60 -5.18
C GLN A 215 -3.93 12.67 -4.58
N TYR A 216 -3.02 12.27 -3.70
CA TYR A 216 -2.24 13.20 -2.89
C TYR A 216 -0.76 12.90 -2.96
N LYS A 217 0.04 13.97 -2.94
CA LYS A 217 1.50 13.87 -2.92
C LYS A 217 1.98 13.19 -1.62
N PRO A 218 3.14 12.50 -1.63
CA PRO A 218 3.69 11.79 -0.48
C PRO A 218 3.79 12.60 0.81
N HIS A 219 4.24 13.86 0.72
CA HIS A 219 4.34 14.74 1.90
C HIS A 219 2.96 15.09 2.50
N VAL A 220 1.91 15.17 1.68
CA VAL A 220 0.53 15.41 2.14
C VAL A 220 0.02 14.19 2.91
N ILE A 221 0.22 12.99 2.35
CA ILE A 221 -0.17 11.73 3.01
C ILE A 221 0.57 11.58 4.34
N ALA A 222 1.89 11.82 4.36
CA ALA A 222 2.69 11.74 5.57
C ALA A 222 2.21 12.71 6.66
N THR A 223 2.02 13.98 6.31
CA THR A 223 1.57 15.03 7.25
C THR A 223 0.18 14.72 7.80
N ALA A 224 -0.77 14.34 6.93
CA ALA A 224 -2.11 13.93 7.34
C ALA A 224 -2.07 12.68 8.23
N THR A 225 -1.19 11.72 7.94
CA THR A 225 -1.05 10.51 8.75
C THR A 225 -0.54 10.81 10.16
N VAL A 226 0.45 11.70 10.31
CA VAL A 226 0.93 12.13 11.64
C VAL A 226 -0.18 12.84 12.41
N HIS A 227 -0.94 13.73 11.76
CA HIS A 227 -2.07 14.41 12.38
C HIS A 227 -3.16 13.41 12.82
N LEU A 228 -3.48 12.43 11.97
CA LEU A 228 -4.46 11.38 12.28
C LEU A 228 -4.00 10.53 13.47
N ALA A 229 -2.75 10.04 13.45
CA ALA A 229 -2.20 9.22 14.52
C ALA A 229 -2.19 9.97 15.87
N ALA A 230 -1.82 11.25 15.86
CA ALA A 230 -1.87 12.11 17.05
C ALA A 230 -3.30 12.27 17.59
N THR A 231 -4.27 12.46 16.69
CA THR A 231 -5.68 12.61 17.04
C THR A 231 -6.24 11.33 17.66
N PHE A 232 -5.91 10.16 17.11
CA PHE A 232 -6.31 8.86 17.66
C PHE A 232 -5.72 8.59 19.05
N GLN A 233 -4.55 9.15 19.36
CA GLN A 233 -3.89 9.05 20.67
C GLN A 233 -4.26 10.21 21.62
N ASN A 234 -5.19 11.10 21.23
CA ASN A 234 -5.56 12.31 21.97
C ASN A 234 -4.34 13.16 22.40
N ALA A 235 -3.33 13.21 21.54
CA ALA A 235 -2.06 13.84 21.84
C ALA A 235 -1.82 15.07 20.96
N LYS A 236 -1.12 16.06 21.53
CA LYS A 236 -0.67 17.24 20.77
C LYS A 236 0.70 16.97 20.18
N VAL A 237 0.87 17.28 18.91
CA VAL A 237 2.13 17.14 18.19
C VAL A 237 2.58 18.51 17.71
N GLY A 238 3.89 18.75 17.76
CA GLY A 238 4.48 20.04 17.42
C GLY A 238 4.26 21.13 18.48
N SER A 239 5.01 22.22 18.36
CA SER A 239 4.89 23.40 19.21
C SER A 239 3.76 24.33 18.76
N ARG A 240 3.44 24.33 17.47
CA ARG A 240 2.41 25.16 16.84
C ARG A 240 1.11 24.42 16.64
N ARG A 241 -0.01 25.15 16.71
CA ARG A 241 -1.35 24.59 16.44
C ARG A 241 -1.57 24.23 14.98
N ASP A 242 -0.77 24.79 14.09
CA ASP A 242 -0.83 24.69 12.63
C ASP A 242 0.48 24.13 12.06
N TRP A 243 1.15 23.25 12.81
CA TRP A 243 2.46 22.68 12.45
C TRP A 243 2.49 22.02 11.05
N TRP A 244 1.35 21.55 10.54
CA TRP A 244 1.23 20.97 9.20
C TRP A 244 1.55 21.97 8.07
N LEU A 245 1.39 23.28 8.32
CA LEU A 245 1.77 24.32 7.36
C LEU A 245 3.27 24.31 7.07
N GLU A 246 4.10 23.89 8.04
CA GLU A 246 5.56 23.77 7.88
C GLU A 246 5.95 22.69 6.87
N PHE A 247 5.05 21.74 6.60
CA PHE A 247 5.23 20.67 5.62
C PHE A 247 4.52 20.96 4.29
N GLY A 248 4.09 22.21 4.05
CA GLY A 248 3.46 22.63 2.81
C GLY A 248 2.00 22.18 2.65
N VAL A 249 1.37 21.68 3.71
CA VAL A 249 -0.03 21.23 3.67
C VAL A 249 -0.94 22.33 4.20
N THR A 250 -1.93 22.78 3.43
CA THR A 250 -2.90 23.78 3.92
C THR A 250 -3.91 23.16 4.87
N THR A 251 -4.50 23.95 5.77
CA THR A 251 -5.55 23.47 6.68
C THR A 251 -6.77 22.92 5.94
N LYS A 252 -7.10 23.47 4.76
CA LYS A 252 -8.18 22.96 3.90
C LYS A 252 -7.84 21.55 3.40
N LEU A 253 -6.67 21.40 2.78
CA LEU A 253 -6.19 20.12 2.25
C LEU A 253 -6.05 19.08 3.36
N LEU A 254 -5.53 19.44 4.53
CA LEU A 254 -5.41 18.54 5.66
C LEU A 254 -6.79 17.97 6.07
N LYS A 255 -7.81 18.83 6.19
CA LYS A 255 -9.17 18.39 6.56
C LYS A 255 -9.77 17.45 5.52
N GLU A 256 -9.57 17.74 4.23
CA GLU A 256 -10.05 16.90 3.13
C GLU A 256 -9.43 15.49 3.21
N VAL A 257 -8.10 15.41 3.35
CA VAL A 257 -7.38 14.13 3.41
C VAL A 257 -7.72 13.35 4.68
N ILE A 258 -7.82 14.02 5.84
CA ILE A 258 -8.21 13.39 7.10
C ILE A 258 -9.63 12.82 7.01
N GLN A 259 -10.57 13.55 6.39
CA GLN A 259 -11.93 13.07 6.22
C GLN A 259 -11.95 11.78 5.39
N GLU A 260 -11.13 11.69 4.33
CA GLU A 260 -11.03 10.48 3.51
C GLU A 260 -10.31 9.32 4.22
N MET A 261 -9.25 9.59 4.98
CA MET A 261 -8.60 8.58 5.81
C MET A 261 -9.58 8.00 6.85
N CYS A 262 -10.41 8.85 7.48
CA CYS A 262 -11.44 8.40 8.40
C CYS A 262 -12.50 7.53 7.72
N THR A 263 -12.98 7.88 6.52
CA THR A 263 -13.95 7.05 5.79
C THR A 263 -13.36 5.70 5.42
N LEU A 264 -12.08 5.64 5.04
CA LEU A 264 -11.37 4.39 4.75
C LEU A 264 -11.27 3.50 6.01
N ILE A 265 -10.94 4.07 7.16
CA ILE A 265 -10.91 3.33 8.44
C ILE A 265 -12.29 2.79 8.81
N GLU A 266 -13.35 3.59 8.64
CA GLU A 266 -14.72 3.14 8.93
C GLU A 266 -15.15 2.00 8.02
N VAL A 267 -14.81 2.07 6.73
CA VAL A 267 -15.09 1.00 5.76
C VAL A 267 -14.36 -0.28 6.14
N ASP A 268 -13.08 -0.19 6.53
CA ASP A 268 -12.31 -1.35 6.96
C ASP A 268 -12.89 -1.99 8.24
N ARG A 269 -13.23 -1.16 9.24
CA ARG A 269 -13.88 -1.64 10.49
C ARG A 269 -15.19 -2.38 10.22
N ARG A 270 -16.01 -1.89 9.28
CA ARG A 270 -17.29 -2.55 8.92
C ARG A 270 -17.06 -3.89 8.23
N ARG A 271 -16.02 -4.01 7.39
CA ARG A 271 -15.66 -5.27 6.70
C ARG A 271 -15.13 -6.32 7.68
N ASN A 272 -14.42 -5.89 8.71
CA ASN A 272 -13.79 -6.76 9.70
C ASN A 272 -14.67 -7.03 10.94
N MET A 273 -15.91 -6.52 10.97
CA MET A 273 -16.85 -6.77 12.06
C MET A 273 -17.36 -8.22 12.00
N PRO A 274 -17.38 -8.97 13.12
CA PRO A 274 -17.92 -10.32 13.13
C PRO A 274 -19.41 -10.31 12.73
N PRO A 275 -19.89 -11.35 12.02
CA PRO A 275 -21.30 -11.45 11.67
C PRO A 275 -22.14 -11.47 12.97
N PRO A 276 -23.35 -10.86 12.95
CA PRO A 276 -24.23 -10.92 14.10
C PRO A 276 -24.51 -12.38 14.48
N PRO A 277 -24.66 -12.69 15.78
CA PRO A 277 -25.02 -14.04 16.20
C PRO A 277 -26.32 -14.46 15.50
N PRO A 278 -26.45 -15.74 15.11
CA PRO A 278 -27.67 -16.23 14.50
C PRO A 278 -28.86 -15.94 15.42
N PRO A 279 -30.03 -15.57 14.88
CA PRO A 279 -31.20 -15.33 15.70
C PRO A 279 -31.49 -16.56 16.57
N PRO A 280 -31.96 -16.38 17.83
CA PRO A 280 -32.36 -17.51 18.66
C PRO A 280 -33.34 -18.36 17.85
N ARG A 281 -33.06 -19.67 17.75
CA ARG A 281 -34.00 -20.60 17.11
C ARG A 281 -35.33 -20.42 17.86
N ARG A 282 -36.34 -19.85 17.19
CA ARG A 282 -37.71 -20.06 17.65
C ARG A 282 -37.89 -21.57 17.64
N GLU A 283 -38.10 -22.15 18.81
CA GLU A 283 -38.58 -23.52 18.94
C GLU A 283 -39.90 -23.58 18.19
N LEU A 284 -39.80 -23.89 16.91
CA LEU A 284 -40.96 -24.15 16.08
C LEU A 284 -41.41 -25.53 16.52
N SER A 285 -42.39 -25.54 17.42
CA SER A 285 -43.07 -26.69 18.00
C SER A 285 -43.91 -27.42 16.95
N TRP A 286 -43.31 -27.74 15.81
CA TRP A 286 -43.89 -28.64 14.83
C TRP A 286 -43.25 -30.00 15.06
N ALA A 287 -44.11 -30.95 15.41
CA ALA A 287 -43.76 -32.35 15.55
C ALA A 287 -42.92 -32.80 14.35
N ILE A 288 -41.68 -33.21 14.61
CA ILE A 288 -40.73 -33.70 13.62
C ILE A 288 -41.31 -35.01 13.03
N PRO A 289 -41.66 -35.07 11.74
CA PRO A 289 -41.91 -36.35 11.08
C PRO A 289 -40.59 -37.12 10.98
N ALA A 290 -40.68 -38.44 11.15
CA ALA A 290 -39.54 -39.35 11.27
C ALA A 290 -38.45 -39.16 10.21
N ALA A 291 -37.20 -39.30 10.69
CA ALA A 291 -35.94 -39.07 10.00
C ALA A 291 -35.89 -39.63 8.56
N VAL A 292 -35.76 -38.74 7.58
CA VAL A 292 -35.20 -39.09 6.27
C VAL A 292 -33.68 -38.93 6.36
N LYS A 293 -32.96 -39.99 5.96
CA LYS A 293 -31.50 -40.09 6.08
C LYS A 293 -30.78 -38.92 5.38
N PRO A 294 -29.71 -38.36 6.00
CA PRO A 294 -28.98 -37.23 5.42
C PRO A 294 -28.17 -37.67 4.20
N VAL A 295 -28.41 -36.99 3.08
CA VAL A 295 -27.54 -37.02 1.90
C VAL A 295 -26.44 -35.99 2.11
N HIS A 296 -25.18 -36.45 2.13
CA HIS A 296 -23.92 -35.72 2.04
C HIS A 296 -23.99 -34.18 2.16
N MET A 297 -23.65 -33.63 3.34
CA MET A 297 -23.41 -32.19 3.50
C MET A 297 -21.95 -31.83 3.20
N ALA A 298 -21.80 -30.85 2.32
CA ALA A 298 -20.55 -30.33 1.78
C ALA A 298 -19.64 -29.67 2.84
N ARG A 299 -18.34 -29.75 2.57
CA ARG A 299 -17.23 -29.28 3.41
C ARG A 299 -17.32 -27.77 3.70
N ALA A 300 -17.23 -27.42 4.97
CA ALA A 300 -17.06 -26.04 5.43
C ALA A 300 -15.64 -25.54 5.11
N TYR A 301 -15.54 -24.36 4.52
CA TYR A 301 -14.27 -23.66 4.27
C TYR A 301 -13.85 -22.86 5.52
N PRO A 302 -12.59 -22.96 5.99
CA PRO A 302 -12.08 -22.09 7.04
C PRO A 302 -11.70 -20.72 6.46
N PHE A 303 -12.29 -19.65 6.99
CA PHE A 303 -11.76 -18.29 6.84
C PHE A 303 -10.50 -18.17 7.71
N HIS A 304 -9.32 -18.06 7.10
CA HIS A 304 -8.11 -17.69 7.82
C HIS A 304 -7.99 -16.17 7.91
N SER A 305 -8.29 -15.64 9.10
CA SER A 305 -7.96 -14.26 9.49
C SER A 305 -6.45 -14.17 9.72
N TYR A 306 -5.74 -13.41 8.90
CA TYR A 306 -4.31 -13.12 9.13
C TYR A 306 -4.18 -12.02 10.20
N PRO A 307 -3.39 -12.23 11.28
CA PRO A 307 -3.04 -11.17 12.21
C PRO A 307 -2.11 -10.15 11.54
N LEU A 308 -2.37 -8.86 11.75
CA LEU A 308 -1.44 -7.76 11.45
C LEU A 308 -0.20 -7.92 12.34
N GLN A 309 0.88 -8.50 11.80
CA GLN A 309 2.18 -8.50 12.48
C GLN A 309 2.75 -7.08 12.49
N SER A 310 3.08 -6.57 13.68
CA SER A 310 3.77 -5.29 13.85
C SER A 310 5.14 -5.36 13.17
N TYR A 311 5.35 -4.60 12.09
CA TYR A 311 6.65 -4.48 11.44
C TYR A 311 7.62 -3.71 12.36
N ARG A 312 8.45 -4.44 13.11
CA ARG A 312 9.70 -3.89 13.64
C ARG A 312 10.74 -3.96 12.52
N GLN A 313 10.90 -2.89 11.75
CA GLN A 313 12.09 -2.76 10.91
C GLN A 313 13.33 -2.73 11.81
N ALA A 314 14.27 -3.63 11.56
CA ALA A 314 15.60 -3.56 12.12
C ALA A 314 16.37 -2.42 11.42
N GLY A 315 16.85 -1.43 12.18
CA GLY A 315 18.06 -0.70 11.78
C GLY A 315 17.94 0.72 11.21
N ILE A 316 16.88 1.49 11.52
CA ILE A 316 16.91 2.95 11.28
C ILE A 316 16.74 3.65 12.63
N TRP A 317 17.88 4.01 13.24
CA TRP A 317 17.96 4.99 14.32
C TRP A 317 18.14 6.39 13.72
#